data_AF-A0A0D2PZ51-F1
#
_entry.id   AF-A0A0D2PZ51-F1
#
_cell.length_a   1.000
_cell.length_b   1.000
_cell.length_c   1.000
_cell.angle_alpha   90.00
_cell.angle_beta   90.00
_cell.angle_gamma   90.00
#
_symmetry.space_group_name_H-M   'P 1'
#
loop_
_entity.id
_entity.type
_entity.pdbx_description
1 polymer ?
#
loop_
_entity_poly.entity_id
_entity_poly.type
_entity_poly.pdbx_seq_one_letter_code
_entity_poly.pdbx_strand_id
1 'polypeptide(L)'
;MMKAGTDSRISVVLGDSFGRSVWIPELRSWGLMPYAHDYFERGNLDVFSGRGSCIGSPCRLNLTSDGSEWHHGWYCDYIEVTSTGPQQPCAQTVFYVDQWLATDIPPFQLTAFRDGCYMRDEPRKRGRNVPLIVGNPERPA
;
A
#
# COMPACT_ATOMS: atom_id res chain seq x y z
N MET A 1 -4.34 -22.39 -13.75
CA MET A 1 -3.69 -22.11 -12.46
C MET A 1 -3.63 -20.59 -12.35
N MET A 2 -4.32 -19.97 -11.38
CA MET A 2 -4.31 -18.51 -11.24
C MET A 2 -2.89 -18.05 -10.88
N LYS A 3 -2.25 -17.26 -11.74
CA LYS A 3 -1.07 -16.50 -11.36
C LYS A 3 -1.58 -15.31 -10.55
N ALA A 4 -0.99 -15.07 -9.38
CA ALA A 4 -1.35 -13.96 -8.49
C ALA A 4 -0.32 -12.82 -8.58
N GLY A 5 0.35 -12.71 -9.73
CA GLY A 5 1.35 -11.70 -10.05
C GLY A 5 0.92 -10.85 -11.24
N THR A 6 1.57 -9.71 -11.46
CA THR A 6 1.20 -8.78 -12.53
C THR A 6 2.38 -8.04 -13.12
N ASP A 7 2.34 -7.86 -14.44
CA ASP A 7 3.23 -6.97 -15.19
C ASP A 7 2.63 -5.57 -15.37
N SER A 8 1.40 -5.35 -14.88
CA SER A 8 0.70 -4.06 -14.99
C SER A 8 1.37 -2.98 -14.15
N ARG A 9 1.12 -1.73 -14.52
CA ARG A 9 1.63 -0.59 -13.76
C ARG A 9 0.84 -0.42 -12.49
N ILE A 10 1.56 -0.31 -11.37
CA ILE A 10 0.97 -0.12 -10.04
C ILE A 10 1.22 1.31 -9.58
N SER A 11 0.15 2.00 -9.21
CA SER A 11 0.18 3.34 -8.64
C SER A 11 -0.33 3.34 -7.20
N VAL A 12 0.23 4.23 -6.39
CA VAL A 12 -0.08 4.36 -4.96
C VAL A 12 -0.37 5.82 -4.62
N VAL A 13 -1.42 6.05 -3.85
CA VAL A 13 -1.63 7.30 -3.11
C VAL A 13 -1.64 7.00 -1.62
N LEU A 14 -0.76 7.66 -0.88
CA LEU A 14 -0.71 7.63 0.58
C LEU A 14 -1.23 8.96 1.12
N GLY A 15 -2.24 8.91 1.99
CA GLY A 15 -2.86 10.09 2.60
C GLY A 15 -2.67 10.14 4.12
N ASP A 16 -2.66 11.35 4.68
CA ASP A 16 -2.68 11.59 6.12
C ASP A 16 -4.06 12.10 6.61
N SER A 17 -4.20 12.24 7.93
CA SER A 17 -5.43 12.69 8.59
C SER A 17 -5.73 14.17 8.36
N PHE A 18 -4.80 14.94 7.79
CA PHE A 18 -4.98 16.35 7.44
C PHE A 18 -5.40 16.53 5.98
N GLY A 19 -5.64 15.44 5.25
CA GLY A 19 -6.02 15.48 3.83
C GLY A 19 -4.85 15.70 2.88
N ARG A 20 -3.60 15.64 3.35
CA ARG A 20 -2.41 15.73 2.49
C ARG A 20 -2.06 14.34 1.96
N SER A 21 -1.41 14.28 0.80
CA SER A 21 -1.06 13.01 0.16
C SER A 21 0.28 13.01 -0.59
N VAL A 22 0.85 11.82 -0.74
CA VAL A 22 1.92 11.50 -1.68
C VAL A 22 1.33 10.64 -2.79
N TRP A 23 1.54 11.04 -4.04
CA TRP A 23 1.15 10.27 -5.23
C TRP A 23 2.38 9.67 -5.89
N ILE A 24 2.32 8.36 -6.13
CA ILE A 24 3.36 7.55 -6.76
C ILE A 24 2.72 6.96 -8.02
N PRO A 25 2.93 7.56 -9.20
CA PRO A 25 2.27 7.14 -10.45
C PRO A 25 2.82 5.82 -11.00
N GLU A 26 4.02 5.42 -10.57
CA GLU A 26 4.66 4.17 -10.97
C GLU A 26 5.51 3.65 -9.82
N LEU A 27 4.98 2.69 -9.05
CA LEU A 27 5.63 2.17 -7.85
C LEU A 27 6.95 1.48 -8.17
N ARG A 28 7.07 0.81 -9.33
CA ARG A 28 8.32 0.15 -9.75
C ARG A 28 9.50 1.10 -9.83
N SER A 29 9.25 2.38 -10.14
CA SER A 29 10.30 3.41 -10.22
C SER A 29 10.95 3.71 -8.86
N TRP A 30 10.31 3.30 -7.75
CA TRP A 30 10.82 3.43 -6.38
C TRP A 30 11.44 2.12 -5.87
N GLY A 31 11.55 1.09 -6.71
CA GLY A 31 12.00 -0.23 -6.33
C GLY A 31 13.44 -0.26 -5.80
N LEU A 32 13.67 -1.05 -4.75
CA LEU A 32 14.97 -1.31 -4.14
C LEU A 32 15.45 -2.76 -4.32
N MET A 33 14.71 -3.56 -5.09
CA MET A 33 15.08 -4.95 -5.36
C MET A 33 16.27 -5.03 -6.33
N PRO A 34 17.01 -6.15 -6.37
CA PRO A 34 18.17 -6.32 -7.24
C PRO A 34 17.88 -6.10 -8.74
N TYR A 35 18.93 -5.92 -9.51
CA TYR A 35 18.83 -5.78 -10.96
C TYR A 35 18.10 -6.99 -11.58
N ALA A 36 17.21 -6.71 -12.54
CA ALA A 36 16.34 -7.68 -13.21
C ALA A 36 15.33 -8.40 -12.30
N HIS A 37 15.10 -7.93 -11.08
CA HIS A 37 13.99 -8.42 -10.25
C HIS A 37 12.65 -8.14 -10.91
N ASP A 38 11.79 -9.15 -10.85
CA ASP A 38 10.44 -9.09 -11.36
C ASP A 38 9.48 -8.76 -10.21
N TYR A 39 8.95 -7.54 -10.26
CA TYR A 39 8.12 -6.99 -9.20
C TYR A 39 6.70 -7.52 -9.30
N PHE A 40 5.99 -7.51 -8.19
CA PHE A 40 4.58 -7.87 -8.07
C PHE A 40 4.27 -9.33 -8.41
N GLU A 41 5.26 -10.22 -8.36
CA GLU A 41 5.07 -11.64 -8.62
C GLU A 41 4.52 -12.41 -7.41
N ARG A 42 3.83 -13.53 -7.69
CA ARG A 42 3.15 -14.32 -6.67
C ARG A 42 4.11 -14.77 -5.56
N GLY A 43 3.81 -14.38 -4.32
CA GLY A 43 4.57 -14.79 -3.14
C GLY A 43 5.80 -13.93 -2.88
N ASN A 44 6.06 -12.90 -3.69
CA ASN A 44 7.14 -11.97 -3.46
C ASN A 44 6.76 -10.92 -2.40
N LEU A 45 7.77 -10.50 -1.65
CA LEU A 45 7.76 -9.28 -0.86
C LEU A 45 8.71 -8.29 -1.55
N ASP A 46 8.14 -7.20 -2.07
CA ASP A 46 8.90 -6.17 -2.77
C ASP A 46 9.11 -4.95 -1.89
N VAL A 47 10.31 -4.37 -1.97
CA VAL A 47 10.70 -3.20 -1.18
C VAL A 47 10.86 -1.99 -2.08
N PHE A 48 10.27 -0.88 -1.65
CA PHE A 48 10.29 0.40 -2.35
C PHE A 48 10.72 1.53 -1.42
N SER A 49 11.40 2.53 -1.96
CA SER A 49 11.78 3.75 -1.22
C SER A 49 11.88 4.94 -2.15
N GLY A 50 11.44 6.10 -1.67
CA GLY A 50 11.50 7.34 -2.43
C GLY A 50 11.14 8.54 -1.58
N ARG A 51 11.14 9.71 -2.21
CA ARG A 51 10.79 10.99 -1.58
C ARG A 51 9.52 11.53 -2.22
N GLY A 52 8.63 12.05 -1.39
CA GLY A 52 7.40 12.70 -1.82
C GLY A 52 7.14 13.97 -1.01
N SER A 53 5.95 14.56 -1.23
CA SER A 53 5.47 15.69 -0.44
C SER A 53 5.44 15.36 1.05
N CYS A 54 5.72 16.37 1.89
CA CYS A 54 5.66 16.20 3.34
C CYS A 54 4.21 15.96 3.76
N ILE A 55 3.95 14.76 4.25
CA ILE A 55 2.70 14.37 4.90
C ILE A 55 2.98 14.02 6.35
N GLY A 56 1.93 14.01 7.18
CA GLY A 56 2.00 13.41 8.49
C GLY A 56 2.05 11.89 8.37
N SER A 57 1.88 11.20 9.49
CA SER A 57 1.80 9.74 9.47
C SER A 57 0.73 9.27 8.46
N PRO A 58 1.03 8.36 7.51
CA PRO A 58 0.04 7.83 6.58
C PRO A 58 -1.09 7.09 7.32
N CYS A 59 -2.33 7.21 6.85
CA CYS A 59 -3.48 6.47 7.38
C CYS A 59 -4.51 6.12 6.30
N ARG A 60 -4.27 6.54 5.05
CA ARG A 60 -5.09 6.21 3.89
C ARG A 60 -4.21 5.67 2.76
N LEU A 61 -4.70 4.64 2.09
CA LEU A 61 -4.09 4.00 0.94
C LEU A 61 -5.10 3.96 -0.21
N ASN A 62 -4.67 4.35 -1.39
CA ASN A 62 -5.29 3.97 -2.66
C ASN A 62 -4.22 3.25 -3.49
N LEU A 63 -4.46 1.97 -3.78
CA LEU A 63 -3.59 1.12 -4.58
C LEU A 63 -4.31 0.79 -5.88
N THR A 64 -3.72 1.14 -7.02
CA THR A 64 -4.39 1.00 -8.32
C THR A 64 -3.47 0.32 -9.35
N SER A 65 -3.99 -0.71 -10.00
CA SER A 65 -3.41 -1.32 -11.21
C SER A 65 -3.99 -0.66 -12.46
N ASP A 66 -3.18 -0.50 -13.50
CA ASP A 66 -3.68 -0.01 -14.80
C ASP A 66 -4.35 -1.11 -15.66
N GLY A 67 -4.21 -2.38 -15.27
CA GLY A 67 -4.84 -3.52 -15.94
C GLY A 67 -4.40 -3.74 -17.39
N SER A 68 -3.23 -3.23 -17.78
CA SER A 68 -2.80 -3.17 -19.18
C SER A 68 -2.31 -4.50 -19.78
N GLU A 69 -1.94 -5.47 -18.94
CA GLU A 69 -1.28 -6.71 -19.37
C GLU A 69 -2.22 -7.93 -19.40
N TRP A 70 -1.92 -8.95 -20.22
CA TRP A 70 -2.80 -10.12 -20.44
C TRP A 70 -3.04 -10.98 -19.18
N HIS A 71 -2.15 -10.89 -18.20
CA HIS A 71 -2.26 -11.53 -16.89
C HIS A 71 -2.11 -10.47 -15.80
N HIS A 72 -2.96 -9.44 -15.86
CA HIS A 72 -2.89 -8.28 -14.98
C HIS A 72 -3.37 -8.53 -13.54
N GLY A 73 -4.06 -9.64 -13.30
CA GLY A 73 -4.68 -9.95 -12.02
C GLY A 73 -3.66 -10.13 -10.90
N TRP A 74 -3.61 -9.17 -9.98
CA TRP A 74 -2.69 -9.19 -8.84
C TRP A 74 -3.46 -9.34 -7.53
N TYR A 75 -3.06 -10.28 -6.69
CA TYR A 75 -3.55 -10.33 -5.31
C TYR A 75 -2.53 -9.67 -4.40
N CYS A 76 -2.91 -8.55 -3.80
CA CYS A 76 -2.10 -7.88 -2.79
C CYS A 76 -2.64 -8.25 -1.40
N ASP A 77 -1.78 -8.86 -0.57
CA ASP A 77 -2.10 -9.20 0.82
C ASP A 77 -2.04 -7.95 1.70
N TYR A 78 -0.87 -7.32 1.81
CA TYR A 78 -0.69 -6.10 2.61
C TYR A 78 0.39 -5.18 2.03
N ILE A 79 0.39 -3.93 2.52
CA ILE A 79 1.45 -2.95 2.32
C ILE A 79 1.87 -2.40 3.69
N GLU A 80 3.16 -2.53 4.01
CA GLU A 80 3.76 -1.85 5.16
C GLU A 80 4.41 -0.54 4.71
N VAL A 81 4.02 0.56 5.34
CA VAL A 81 4.52 1.91 5.06
C VAL A 81 5.27 2.42 6.27
N THR A 82 6.55 2.75 6.08
CA THR A 82 7.32 3.56 7.03
C THR A 82 7.54 4.94 6.44
N SER A 83 7.13 5.98 7.16
CA SER A 83 7.31 7.38 6.78
C SER A 83 8.15 8.11 7.82
N THR A 84 9.03 8.98 7.34
CA THR A 84 9.90 9.84 8.15
C THR A 84 10.01 11.22 7.51
N GLY A 85 10.27 12.23 8.33
CA GLY A 85 10.43 13.60 7.87
C GLY A 85 11.31 14.42 8.81
N PRO A 86 11.85 15.56 8.34
CA PRO A 86 12.62 16.45 9.19
C PRO A 86 11.83 16.83 10.44
N GLN A 87 12.41 16.60 11.62
CA GLN A 87 11.80 16.92 12.93
C GLN A 87 10.44 16.24 13.19
N GLN A 88 10.12 15.17 12.45
CA GLN A 88 8.91 14.37 12.65
C GLN A 88 9.30 12.96 13.14
N PRO A 89 8.58 12.40 14.11
CA PRO A 89 8.80 11.01 14.51
C PRO A 89 8.47 10.07 13.35
N CYS A 90 9.22 8.97 13.25
CA CYS A 90 8.90 7.90 12.31
C CYS A 90 7.50 7.36 12.58
N ALA A 91 6.77 7.07 11.51
CA ALA A 91 5.45 6.50 11.56
C ALA A 91 5.42 5.22 10.75
N GLN A 92 4.80 4.18 11.31
CA GLN A 92 4.57 2.91 10.63
C GLN A 92 3.08 2.65 10.50
N THR A 93 2.66 2.13 9.35
CA THR A 93 1.28 1.76 9.08
C THR A 93 1.24 0.52 8.20
N VAL A 94 0.47 -0.47 8.60
CA VAL A 94 0.19 -1.67 7.81
C VAL A 94 -1.22 -1.53 7.26
N PHE A 95 -1.34 -1.59 5.93
CA PHE A 95 -2.61 -1.65 5.24
C PHE A 95 -2.79 -3.07 4.72
N TYR A 96 -3.73 -3.81 5.29
CA TYR A 96 -4.14 -5.08 4.71
C TYR A 96 -5.08 -4.80 3.53
N VAL A 97 -4.63 -5.22 2.36
CA VAL A 97 -5.31 -5.04 1.09
C VAL A 97 -6.24 -6.23 0.86
N ASP A 98 -5.80 -7.48 1.00
CA ASP A 98 -6.63 -8.68 0.84
C ASP A 98 -7.57 -8.64 -0.37
N GLN A 99 -7.09 -8.16 -1.51
CA GLN A 99 -7.94 -7.88 -2.66
C GLN A 99 -7.23 -8.22 -3.96
N TRP A 100 -7.98 -8.85 -4.86
CA TRP A 100 -7.63 -8.92 -6.27
C TRP A 100 -7.78 -7.55 -6.92
N LEU A 101 -6.70 -7.07 -7.53
CA LEU A 101 -6.66 -5.95 -8.46
C LEU A 101 -6.73 -6.52 -9.87
N ALA A 102 -7.94 -6.84 -10.30
CA ALA A 102 -8.21 -7.61 -11.51
C ALA A 102 -9.58 -7.21 -12.10
N THR A 103 -9.77 -7.43 -13.40
CA THR A 103 -11.07 -7.25 -14.07
C THR A 103 -11.79 -8.56 -14.33
N ASP A 104 -11.10 -9.68 -14.19
CA ASP A 104 -11.56 -11.05 -14.48
C ASP A 104 -11.70 -11.92 -13.23
N ILE A 105 -11.33 -11.40 -12.05
CA ILE A 105 -11.47 -12.08 -10.75
C ILE A 105 -12.21 -11.15 -9.77
N PRO A 106 -13.22 -11.64 -9.01
CA PRO A 106 -13.88 -10.84 -7.97
C PRO A 106 -12.86 -10.19 -7.02
N PRO A 107 -13.03 -8.90 -6.67
CA PRO A 107 -14.23 -8.08 -6.84
C PRO A 107 -14.35 -7.37 -8.20
N PHE A 108 -13.55 -7.73 -9.21
CA PHE A 108 -13.51 -7.10 -10.54
C PHE A 108 -13.15 -5.60 -10.48
N GLN A 109 -12.28 -5.25 -9.53
CA GLN A 109 -11.80 -3.89 -9.32
C GLN A 109 -10.30 -3.83 -9.53
N LEU A 110 -9.83 -2.79 -10.22
CA LEU A 110 -8.40 -2.49 -10.37
C LEU A 110 -7.87 -1.55 -9.28
N THR A 111 -8.71 -1.19 -8.31
CA THR A 111 -8.36 -0.28 -7.21
C THR A 111 -8.76 -0.88 -5.87
N ALA A 112 -7.87 -0.77 -4.89
CA ALA A 112 -8.15 -1.05 -3.49
C ALA A 112 -7.95 0.22 -2.66
N PHE A 113 -8.96 0.57 -1.87
CA PHE A 113 -8.94 1.75 -1.00
C PHE A 113 -9.03 1.35 0.48
N ARG A 114 -8.13 1.88 1.32
CA ARG A 114 -8.14 1.67 2.77
C ARG A 114 -8.07 3.03 3.46
N ASP A 115 -8.99 3.29 4.38
CA ASP A 115 -8.98 4.49 5.22
C ASP A 115 -9.04 4.07 6.69
N GLY A 116 -7.98 4.42 7.43
CA GLY A 116 -7.89 4.25 8.87
C GLY A 116 -7.64 5.58 9.59
N CYS A 117 -7.87 6.72 8.94
CA CYS A 117 -7.58 8.03 9.52
C CYS A 117 -8.45 8.35 10.73
N TYR A 118 -9.65 7.78 10.82
CA TYR A 118 -10.55 7.90 11.98
C TYR A 118 -10.02 7.18 13.23
N MET A 119 -9.13 6.20 13.09
CA MET A 119 -8.58 5.43 14.22
C MET A 119 -7.55 6.23 15.03
N ARG A 120 -7.24 7.47 14.63
CA ARG A 120 -6.24 8.31 15.32
C ARG A 120 -6.78 9.07 16.51
N ASP A 121 -8.10 9.13 16.67
CA ASP A 121 -8.73 9.74 17.83
C ASP A 121 -8.76 8.79 19.04
N GLU A 122 -8.38 7.52 18.88
CA GLU A 122 -8.19 6.62 20.01
C GLU A 122 -6.98 7.08 20.85
N PRO A 123 -7.11 7.17 22.18
CA PRO A 123 -6.02 7.58 23.05
C PRO A 123 -4.86 6.60 22.91
N ARG A 124 -3.83 7.00 22.15
CA ARG A 124 -2.55 6.30 22.05
C ARG A 124 -2.07 5.98 23.46
N LYS A 125 -2.06 4.69 23.84
CA LYS A 125 -1.45 4.24 25.09
C LYS A 125 -0.03 4.79 25.11
N ARG A 126 0.24 5.75 26.01
CA ARG A 126 1.51 6.48 26.08
C ARG A 126 2.67 5.47 26.13
N GLY A 127 3.62 5.59 25.20
CA GLY A 127 4.94 4.94 25.32
C GLY A 127 5.29 3.78 24.39
N ARG A 128 4.45 3.40 23.40
CA ARG A 128 4.89 2.46 22.34
C ARG A 128 4.66 3.03 20.94
N ASN A 129 5.71 3.00 20.11
CA ASN A 129 5.63 3.15 18.66
C ASN A 129 4.96 1.90 18.06
N VAL A 130 3.66 1.75 18.27
CA VAL A 130 2.90 0.66 17.63
C VAL A 130 2.50 1.12 16.23
N PRO A 131 2.72 0.30 15.19
CA PRO A 131 2.20 0.58 13.85
C PRO A 131 0.68 0.77 13.88
N LEU A 132 0.17 1.71 13.09
CA LEU A 132 -1.26 1.77 12.79
C LEU A 132 -1.61 0.56 11.91
N ILE A 133 -2.62 -0.23 12.28
CA ILE A 133 -3.11 -1.34 11.47
C ILE A 133 -4.43 -0.92 10.84
N VAL A 134 -4.53 -0.98 9.51
CA VAL A 134 -5.72 -0.61 8.75
C VAL A 134 -6.20 -1.83 7.97
N GLY A 135 -7.44 -2.22 8.22
CA GLY A 135 -7.95 -3.48 7.72
C GLY A 135 -7.47 -4.64 8.57
N ASN A 136 -7.23 -5.76 7.91
CA ASN A 136 -7.40 -7.09 8.41
C ASN A 136 -6.48 -7.53 9.59
N PRO A 137 -7.03 -7.70 10.80
CA PRO A 137 -6.35 -8.34 11.92
C PRO A 137 -6.78 -9.82 12.08
N GLU A 138 -6.69 -10.60 10.99
CA GLU A 138 -6.91 -12.05 10.77
C GLU A 138 -8.15 -12.51 9.96
N ARG A 139 -9.21 -11.69 9.84
CA ARG A 139 -10.12 -11.50 8.66
C ARG A 139 -11.50 -10.92 9.02
N PRO A 140 -11.65 -9.61 9.21
CA PRO A 140 -12.99 -9.01 9.25
C PRO A 140 -13.24 -7.96 8.15
N ALA A 141 -14.36 -8.20 7.45
CA ALA A 141 -15.01 -7.52 6.31
C ALA A 141 -14.34 -7.66 4.94
#